data_AF-A0AAV0DKF0-F1
#
_entry.id   AF-A0AAV0DKF0-F1
#
_cell.length_a   1.000
_cell.length_b   1.000
_cell.length_c   1.000
_cell.angle_alpha   90.00
_cell.angle_beta   90.00
_cell.angle_gamma   90.00
#
_symmetry.space_group_name_H-M   'P 1'
#
loop_
_entity.id
_entity.type
_entity.pdbx_description
1 polymer ?
#
loop_
_entity_poly.entity_id
_entity_poly.type
_entity_poly.pdbx_seq_one_letter_code
_entity_poly.pdbx_strand_id
1 'polypeptide(L)' 'MIKNMPAYAKFLKELSTRKRRYEPNEKVFVSKAVSDVLQKDLPPKLEDPGSFIININLGNSKSEKAMLDLGASINLMP' A
#
# COMPACT_ATOMS: atom_id res chain seq x y z
N MET A 1 19.17 12.46 0.65
CA MET A 1 18.34 12.02 -0.50
C MET A 1 17.02 12.82 -0.71
N ILE A 2 16.86 14.04 -0.15
CA ILE A 2 15.66 14.90 -0.36
C ILE A 2 15.93 16.05 -1.36
N LYS A 3 17.18 16.21 -1.84
CA LYS A 3 17.61 17.37 -2.63
C LYS A 3 16.89 17.55 -3.99
N ASN A 4 16.21 16.53 -4.52
CA ASN A 4 15.71 16.52 -5.90
C ASN A 4 14.19 16.63 -6.02
N MET A 5 13.46 17.01 -4.96
CA MET A 5 12.01 17.26 -5.04
C MET A 5 11.68 18.71 -4.64
N PRO A 6 11.92 19.70 -5.53
CA PRO A 6 11.72 21.12 -5.23
C PRO A 6 10.28 21.44 -4.80
N ALA A 7 9.30 20.77 -5.42
CA ALA A 7 7.87 20.97 -5.14
C ALA A 7 7.53 20.70 -3.67
N TYR A 8 8.18 19.71 -3.05
CA TYR A 8 7.93 19.31 -1.67
C TYR A 8 8.95 19.89 -0.68
N ALA A 9 10.01 20.54 -1.15
CA ALA A 9 11.11 21.02 -0.32
C ALA A 9 10.63 21.98 0.79
N LYS A 10 9.71 22.90 0.47
CA LYS A 10 9.13 23.82 1.45
C LYS A 10 8.32 23.08 2.52
N PHE A 11 7.47 22.15 2.10
CA PHE A 11 6.64 21.34 2.99
C PHE A 11 7.47 20.43 3.90
N LEU A 12 8.46 19.73 3.35
CA LEU A 12 9.37 18.87 4.12
C LEU A 12 10.21 19.69 5.11
N LYS A 13 10.67 20.88 4.70
CA LYS A 13 11.37 21.81 5.60
C LYS A 13 10.45 22.24 6.74
N GLU A 14 9.20 22.60 6.45
CA GLU A 14 8.21 22.98 7.45
C GLU A 14 7.87 21.84 8.42
N LEU A 15 7.70 20.62 7.93
CA LEU A 15 7.53 19.43 8.78
C LEU A 15 8.74 19.19 9.69
N SER A 16 9.95 19.41 9.17
CA SER A 16 11.18 19.20 9.94
C SER A 16 11.40 20.26 11.03
N THR A 17 10.94 21.49 10.81
CA THR A 17 11.06 22.59 11.75
C THR A 17 9.91 22.65 12.76
N ARG A 18 8.70 22.22 12.37
CA ARG A 18 7.51 22.15 13.22
C ARG A 18 7.33 20.77 13.86
N LYS A 19 8.39 20.16 14.37
CA LYS A 19 8.24 18.98 15.24
C LYS A 19 7.53 19.42 16.53
N ARG A 20 6.24 19.10 16.67
CA ARG A 20 5.54 19.24 17.95
C ARG A 20 6.29 18.42 18.99
N ARG A 21 6.67 19.08 20.09
CA ARG A 21 7.16 18.39 21.29
C ARG A 21 5.93 18.02 22.09
N TYR A 22 5.80 16.74 22.39
CA TYR A 22 4.76 16.24 23.28
C TYR A 22 5.42 15.91 24.61
N GLU A 23 4.71 16.19 25.70
CA GLU A 23 5.16 15.77 27.03
C GLU A 23 5.12 14.24 27.14
N PRO A 24 5.97 13.62 27.98
CA PRO A 24 5.88 12.19 28.25
C PRO A 24 4.46 11.84 28.75
N ASN A 25 3.79 10.91 28.05
CA ASN A 25 2.40 10.48 28.29
C ASN A 25 1.31 11.50 27.94
N GLU A 26 1.60 12.53 27.14
CA GLU A 26 0.57 13.43 26.63
C GLU A 26 -0.46 12.65 25.79
N LYS A 27 -1.75 12.77 26.15
CA LYS A 27 -2.85 12.15 25.42
C LYS A 27 -3.32 13.10 24.33
N VAL A 28 -3.24 12.67 23.08
CA VAL A 28 -3.76 13.40 21.92
C VAL A 28 -5.07 12.75 21.49
N PHE A 29 -6.12 13.55 21.34
CA PHE A 29 -7.39 13.08 20.77
C PHE A 29 -7.21 12.90 19.26
N VAL A 30 -7.43 11.67 18.79
CA VAL A 30 -7.45 11.31 17.38
C VAL A 30 -8.83 10.80 17.01
N SER A 31 -9.22 10.94 15.74
CA SER A 31 -10.45 10.33 15.25
C SER A 31 -10.32 8.80 15.26
N LYS A 32 -11.46 8.11 15.30
CA LYS A 32 -11.49 6.63 15.29
C LYS A 32 -10.70 6.06 14.11
N ALA A 33 -10.92 6.57 12.89
CA ALA A 33 -10.20 6.13 11.70
C ALA A 33 -8.68 6.30 11.79
N VAL A 34 -8.20 7.37 12.44
CA VAL A 34 -6.76 7.58 12.65
C VAL A 34 -6.22 6.66 13.74
N SER A 35 -6.99 6.43 14.80
CA SER A 35 -6.66 5.45 15.84
C SER A 35 -6.52 4.04 15.26
N ASP A 36 -7.48 3.62 14.43
CA ASP A 36 -7.49 2.29 13.81
C ASP A 36 -6.23 2.06 12.96
N VAL A 37 -5.80 3.07 12.20
CA VAL A 37 -4.56 3.02 11.39
C VAL A 37 -3.31 3.00 12.28
N LEU A 38 -3.28 3.77 13.36
CA LEU A 38 -2.13 3.87 14.27
C LEU A 38 -1.99 2.66 15.19
N GLN A 39 -3.09 2.05 15.59
CA GLN A 39 -3.12 0.89 16.49
C GLN A 39 -2.60 -0.38 15.80
N LYS A 40 -2.38 -0.36 14.48
CA LYS A 40 -1.76 -1.46 13.72
C LYS A 40 -2.45 -2.81 13.94
N ASP A 41 -3.75 -2.82 14.26
CA ASP A 41 -4.59 -3.98 13.97
C ASP A 41 -4.80 -4.04 12.46
N LEU A 42 -3.68 -4.19 11.74
CA LEU A 42 -3.69 -4.51 10.33
C LEU A 42 -4.47 -5.81 10.21
N PRO A 43 -5.38 -5.92 9.23
CA PRO A 43 -6.02 -7.20 8.98
C PRO A 43 -4.93 -8.26 8.82
N PRO A 44 -5.15 -9.49 9.34
CA PRO A 44 -4.17 -10.55 9.22
C PRO A 44 -3.77 -10.68 7.75
N LYS A 45 -2.46 -10.69 7.49
CA LYS A 45 -1.93 -10.88 6.15
C LYS A 45 -2.52 -12.19 5.63
N LEU A 46 -3.31 -12.14 4.56
CA LEU A 46 -3.71 -13.37 3.89
C LEU A 46 -2.45 -14.04 3.36
N GLU A 47 -2.39 -15.36 3.54
CA GLU A 47 -1.36 -16.17 2.90
C GLU A 47 -1.41 -15.94 1.39
N ASP A 48 -0.23 -15.83 0.79
CA ASP A 48 -0.13 -15.73 -0.65
C ASP A 48 -0.57 -17.07 -1.25
N PRO A 49 -1.61 -17.09 -2.10
CA PRO A 49 -2.00 -18.34 -2.78
C PRO A 49 -0.91 -18.84 -3.74
N GLY A 50 0.12 -18.03 -4.02
CA GLY A 50 1.16 -18.32 -5.00
C GLY A 50 0.58 -18.25 -6.40
N SER A 51 0.77 -19.32 -7.17
CA SER A 51 0.19 -19.44 -8.51
C SER A 51 -1.16 -20.13 -8.47
N PHE A 52 -2.19 -19.51 -9.06
CA PHE A 52 -3.54 -20.06 -9.11
C PHE A 52 -4.16 -19.95 -10.50
N ILE A 53 -5.15 -20.80 -10.79
CA ILE A 53 -5.84 -20.80 -12.09
C ILE A 53 -7.08 -19.92 -12.00
N ILE A 54 -7.21 -18.98 -12.93
CA ILE A 54 -8.40 -18.15 -13.14
C ILE A 54 -9.04 -18.47 -14.48
N ASN A 55 -10.36 -18.26 -14.58
CA ASN A 55 -11.03 -18.26 -15.88
C ASN A 55 -10.91 -16.86 -16.49
N ILE A 56 -10.45 -16.78 -17.73
CA ILE A 56 -10.37 -15.56 -18.53
C ILE A 56 -11.25 -15.68 -19.77
N ASN A 57 -11.70 -14.54 -20.29
CA ASN A 57 -12.38 -14.49 -21.58
C ASN A 57 -11.43 -13.87 -22.60
N LEU A 58 -11.04 -14.65 -23.61
CA LEU A 58 -10.18 -14.21 -24.70
C LEU A 58 -11.04 -13.92 -25.94
N GLY A 59 -11.07 -12.65 -26.36
CA GLY A 59 -11.90 -12.20 -27.48
C GLY A 59 -13.40 -12.32 -27.19
N ASN A 60 -14.21 -12.47 -28.25
CA ASN A 60 -15.67 -12.34 -28.15
C ASN A 60 -16.41 -13.55 -27.54
N SER A 61 -15.75 -14.68 -27.26
CA SER A 61 -16.50 -15.87 -26.83
C SER A 61 -15.71 -17.05 -26.23
N LYS A 62 -14.37 -17.02 -26.15
CA LYS A 62 -13.62 -18.17 -25.64
C LYS A 62 -13.29 -17.98 -24.16
N SER A 63 -13.93 -18.79 -23.31
CA SER A 63 -13.50 -18.94 -21.91
C SER A 63 -12.28 -19.86 -21.88
N GLU A 64 -11.20 -19.39 -21.27
CA GLU A 64 -9.92 -20.07 -21.17
C GLU A 64 -9.42 -20.04 -19.73
N LYS A 65 -8.59 -21.01 -19.35
CA LYS A 65 -7.95 -21.04 -18.05
C LYS A 65 -6.57 -20.41 -18.16
N ALA A 66 -6.31 -19.39 -17.35
CA ALA A 66 -4.99 -18.78 -17.24
C ALA A 66 -4.41 -19.02 -15.86
N MET A 67 -3.09 -19.24 -15.80
CA MET A 67 -2.35 -19.27 -14.55
C MET A 67 -1.95 -17.85 -14.18
N LEU A 68 -2.40 -17.39 -13.01
CA LEU A 68 -1.98 -16.13 -12.43
C LEU A 68 -0.89 -16.41 -11.39
N ASP A 69 0.29 -15.87 -11.63
CA ASP A 69 1.41 -15.90 -10.69
C ASP A 69 1.69 -14.46 -10.22
N LEU A 70 1.44 -14.18 -8.93
CA LEU A 70 1.67 -12.86 -8.35
C LEU A 70 3.17 -12.50 -8.26
N GLY A 71 4.05 -13.49 -8.41
CA GLY A 71 5.50 -13.29 -8.51
C GLY A 71 6.00 -12.97 -9.92
N ALA A 72 5.18 -13.13 -10.96
CA ALA A 72 5.58 -12.92 -12.35
C ALA A 72 5.45 -11.45 -12.78
N SER A 73 6.46 -10.96 -13.51
CA SER A 73 6.47 -9.58 -14.03
C SER A 73 5.99 -9.46 -15.48
N ILE A 74 5.76 -10.59 -16.17
CA ILE A 74 5.35 -10.64 -17.57
C ILE A 74 4.22 -11.65 -17.76
N ASN A 75 3.39 -11.42 -18.78
CA ASN A 75 2.35 -12.35 -19.20
C ASN A 75 2.82 -13.12 -20.44
N LEU A 76 2.64 -14.44 -20.44
CA LEU A 76 2.91 -15.30 -21.57
C LEU A 76 1.59 -15.86 -22.10
N MET A 77 1.41 -15.82 -23.42
CA MET A 77 0.38 -16.58 -24.12
C MET A 77 1.09 -17.60 -25.02
N PRO A 78 0.64 -18.87 -25.04
CA PRO A 78 1.15 -19.87 -25.97
C PRO A 78 0.84 -19.54 -27.44
#